data_AF-A0A822HGQ4-F1
#
_entry.id   AF-A0A822HGQ4-F1
#
_cell.length_a   1.000
_cell.length_b   1.000
_cell.length_c   1.000
_cell.angle_alpha   90.00
_cell.angle_beta   90.00
_cell.angle_gamma   90.00
#
_symmetry.space_group_name_H-M   'P 1'
#
loop_
_entity.id
_entity.type
_entity.pdbx_description
1 polymer ?
#
loop_
_entity_poly.entity_id
_entity_poly.type
_entity_poly.pdbx_seq_one_letter_code
_entity_poly.pdbx_strand_id
1 'polypeptide(L)'
;LNVYVSTNTSNNDTRALVWSRGANVGNVWRKAQISTEYKDPFYIVFEGVVGNGIEGDISIDDVERLAVSCKEPNNCDFEGDTFCGWENVKHTDKFDWEITSGPSSNTLLSGPLTDHTLGTDDGSYGYIDTNKQRKLNDTAVLISHSMTDTGSSG
;
A
#
# COMPACT_ATOMS: atom_id res chain seq x y z
N LEU A 1 -13.79 -2.38 5.79
CA LEU A 1 -14.54 -2.08 4.55
C LEU A 1 -14.30 -3.21 3.57
N ASN A 2 -15.36 -3.83 3.07
CA ASN A 2 -15.31 -4.78 1.97
C ASN A 2 -15.85 -4.11 0.70
N VAL A 3 -15.28 -4.45 -0.45
CA VAL A 3 -15.76 -4.02 -1.76
C VAL A 3 -16.04 -5.25 -2.60
N TYR A 4 -17.25 -5.31 -3.15
CA TYR A 4 -17.70 -6.41 -4.00
C TYR A 4 -18.09 -5.92 -5.38
N VAL A 5 -18.09 -6.86 -6.32
CA VAL A 5 -18.76 -6.75 -7.61
C VAL A 5 -20.03 -7.59 -7.60
N SER A 6 -21.13 -7.03 -8.07
CA SER A 6 -22.44 -7.67 -8.19
C SER A 6 -22.99 -7.52 -9.60
N THR A 7 -23.72 -8.50 -10.11
CA THR A 7 -24.42 -8.38 -11.40
C THR A 7 -25.87 -7.92 -11.23
N ASN A 8 -26.37 -7.92 -10.00
CA ASN A 8 -27.70 -7.47 -9.63
C ASN A 8 -27.64 -6.65 -8.32
N THR A 9 -28.63 -5.81 -8.09
CA THR A 9 -28.80 -5.05 -6.83
C THR A 9 -29.60 -5.81 -5.77
N SER A 10 -30.03 -7.05 -6.05
CA SER A 10 -30.83 -7.83 -5.10
C SER A 10 -30.02 -8.20 -3.86
N ASN A 11 -30.65 -8.17 -2.68
CA ASN A 11 -30.00 -8.55 -1.42
C ASN A 11 -29.62 -10.04 -1.35
N ASN A 12 -30.15 -10.86 -2.26
CA ASN A 12 -29.86 -12.29 -2.35
C ASN A 12 -28.91 -12.61 -3.52
N ASP A 13 -28.28 -11.59 -4.13
CA ASP A 13 -27.32 -11.77 -5.21
C ASP A 13 -26.00 -12.35 -4.68
N THR A 14 -25.34 -13.14 -5.52
CA THR A 14 -24.00 -13.65 -5.21
C THR A 14 -22.98 -12.56 -5.54
N ARG A 15 -22.39 -11.99 -4.49
CA ARG A 15 -21.39 -10.92 -4.59
C ARG A 15 -19.97 -11.50 -4.63
N ALA A 16 -19.14 -11.03 -5.56
CA ALA A 16 -17.73 -11.40 -5.63
C ALA A 16 -16.90 -10.38 -4.84
N LEU A 17 -16.20 -10.82 -3.78
CA LEU A 17 -15.29 -9.95 -3.03
C LEU A 17 -14.08 -9.61 -3.90
N VAL A 18 -13.85 -8.32 -4.15
CA VAL A 18 -12.73 -7.84 -4.98
C VAL A 18 -11.69 -7.08 -4.18
N TRP A 19 -12.04 -6.56 -3.00
CA TRP A 19 -11.09 -5.90 -2.11
C TRP A 19 -11.62 -5.89 -0.67
N SER A 20 -10.72 -5.99 0.30
CA SER A 20 -11.05 -5.81 1.71
C SER A 20 -9.90 -5.14 2.44
N ARG A 21 -10.23 -4.24 3.36
CA ARG A 21 -9.30 -3.68 4.33
C ARG A 21 -9.98 -3.57 5.69
N GLY A 22 -9.36 -4.16 6.69
CA GLY A 22 -9.74 -4.07 8.10
C GLY A 22 -8.73 -3.27 8.92
N ALA A 23 -8.87 -3.36 10.24
CA ALA A 23 -8.05 -2.69 11.25
C ALA A 23 -8.08 -1.15 11.20
N ASN A 24 -7.53 -0.52 12.24
CA ASN A 24 -7.37 0.93 12.31
C ASN A 24 -6.19 1.34 11.42
N VAL A 25 -6.46 2.12 10.39
CA VAL A 25 -5.44 2.60 9.44
C VAL A 25 -5.04 4.06 9.68
N GLY A 26 -5.40 4.60 10.84
CA GLY A 26 -5.15 5.98 11.25
C GLY A 26 -6.15 6.98 10.67
N ASN A 27 -6.10 8.22 11.18
CA ASN A 27 -6.97 9.31 10.75
C ASN A 27 -6.38 10.09 9.56
N VAL A 28 -6.22 9.40 8.43
CA VAL A 28 -5.71 9.98 7.17
C VAL A 28 -6.43 9.37 5.97
N TRP A 29 -6.64 10.16 4.92
CA TRP A 29 -7.17 9.67 3.64
C TRP A 29 -6.18 8.70 2.98
N ARG A 30 -6.68 7.55 2.53
CA ARG A 30 -5.89 6.53 1.85
C ARG A 30 -6.56 6.13 0.55
N LYS A 31 -5.83 6.23 -0.56
CA LYS A 31 -6.29 5.78 -1.86
C LYS A 31 -6.40 4.25 -1.89
N ALA A 32 -7.46 3.74 -2.52
CA ALA A 32 -7.60 2.34 -2.90
C ALA A 32 -7.89 2.27 -4.41
N GLN A 33 -7.31 1.28 -5.08
CA GLN A 33 -7.54 1.02 -6.49
C GLN A 33 -7.85 -0.46 -6.66
N ILE A 34 -8.83 -0.76 -7.51
CA ILE A 34 -9.32 -2.12 -7.74
C ILE A 34 -9.40 -2.33 -9.25
N SER A 35 -8.57 -3.23 -9.77
CA SER A 35 -8.66 -3.67 -11.16
C SER A 35 -9.87 -4.59 -11.32
N THR A 36 -10.76 -4.26 -12.26
CA THR A 36 -11.96 -5.06 -12.56
C THR A 36 -11.94 -5.46 -14.04
N GLU A 37 -12.02 -6.75 -14.32
CA GLU A 37 -11.96 -7.29 -15.71
C GLU A 37 -13.35 -7.67 -16.26
N TYR A 38 -14.42 -7.18 -15.63
CA TYR A 38 -15.79 -7.55 -15.97
C TYR A 38 -16.24 -6.89 -17.28
N LYS A 39 -16.67 -7.72 -18.24
CA LYS A 39 -17.13 -7.28 -19.57
C LYS A 39 -18.61 -6.89 -19.59
N ASP A 40 -19.41 -7.48 -18.70
CA ASP A 40 -20.84 -7.21 -18.58
C ASP A 40 -21.11 -6.08 -17.59
N PRO A 41 -22.27 -5.40 -17.65
CA PRO A 41 -22.66 -4.41 -16.64
C PRO A 41 -22.65 -4.99 -15.22
N PHE A 42 -22.06 -4.24 -14.28
CA PHE A 42 -21.93 -4.65 -12.89
C PHE A 42 -22.10 -3.45 -11.95
N TYR A 43 -22.30 -3.75 -10.67
CA TYR A 43 -22.39 -2.80 -9.58
C TYR A 43 -21.19 -2.96 -8.65
N ILE A 44 -20.62 -1.84 -8.20
CA ILE A 44 -19.67 -1.81 -7.10
C ILE A 44 -20.47 -1.69 -5.79
N VAL A 45 -20.21 -2.58 -4.84
CA VAL A 45 -20.87 -2.61 -3.55
C VAL A 45 -19.86 -2.37 -2.44
N PHE A 46 -20.03 -1.27 -1.71
CA PHE A 46 -19.25 -0.97 -0.50
C PHE A 46 -19.99 -1.51 0.72
N GLU A 47 -19.33 -2.35 1.51
CA GLU A 47 -19.87 -2.90 2.75
C GLU A 47 -18.99 -2.46 3.93
N GLY A 48 -19.53 -1.53 4.73
CA GLY A 48 -18.95 -1.18 6.01
C GLY A 48 -19.18 -2.31 7.02
N VAL A 49 -18.10 -2.79 7.63
CA VAL A 49 -18.16 -3.81 8.68
C VAL A 49 -17.67 -3.18 9.97
N VAL A 50 -18.56 -3.13 10.97
CA VAL A 50 -18.24 -2.60 12.29
C VAL A 50 -17.25 -3.53 12.98
N GLY A 51 -16.11 -2.97 13.40
CA GLY A 51 -15.11 -3.68 14.20
C GLY A 51 -15.48 -3.73 15.69
N ASN A 52 -14.53 -4.16 16.52
CA ASN A 52 -14.70 -4.10 17.97
C ASN A 52 -14.39 -2.68 18.48
N GLY A 53 -15.27 -2.11 19.32
CA GLY A 53 -15.12 -0.76 19.87
C GLY A 53 -15.76 0.35 19.02
N ILE A 54 -15.46 1.61 19.35
CA ILE A 54 -16.07 2.81 18.75
C ILE A 54 -15.15 3.56 17.78
N GLU A 55 -13.90 3.12 17.64
CA GLU A 55 -12.88 3.82 16.84
C GLU A 55 -12.89 3.39 15.35
N GLY A 56 -13.87 2.58 14.95
CA GLY A 56 -13.94 1.94 13.63
C GLY A 56 -14.73 2.71 12.59
N ASP A 57 -14.66 4.04 12.58
CA ASP A 57 -15.37 4.87 11.60
C ASP A 57 -14.78 4.67 10.19
N ILE A 58 -15.65 4.68 9.18
CA ILE A 58 -15.26 4.50 7.77
C ILE A 58 -15.79 5.70 6.98
N SER A 59 -14.91 6.36 6.25
CA SER A 59 -15.24 7.46 5.33
C SER A 59 -14.76 7.12 3.92
N ILE A 60 -15.52 7.53 2.90
CA ILE A 60 -15.25 7.30 1.48
C ILE A 60 -15.52 8.60 0.73
N ASP A 61 -14.63 8.97 -0.19
CA ASP A 61 -14.77 10.13 -1.07
C ASP A 61 -14.11 9.86 -2.44
N ASP A 62 -14.38 10.70 -3.44
CA ASP A 62 -13.74 10.69 -4.77
C ASP A 62 -13.76 9.33 -5.50
N VAL A 63 -14.92 8.67 -5.56
CA VAL A 63 -15.07 7.38 -6.27
C VAL A 63 -15.10 7.59 -7.78
N GLU A 64 -14.01 7.20 -8.45
CA GLU A 64 -13.83 7.29 -9.91
C GLU A 64 -13.71 5.91 -10.57
N ARG A 65 -14.18 5.80 -11.83
CA ARG A 65 -13.94 4.63 -12.68
C ARG A 65 -13.03 5.03 -13.84
N LEU A 66 -11.88 4.38 -13.94
CA LEU A 66 -10.97 4.51 -15.07
C LEU A 66 -11.24 3.39 -16.10
N ALA A 67 -11.24 3.74 -17.38
CA ALA A 67 -11.45 2.78 -18.48
C ALA A 67 -10.19 1.94 -18.79
N VAL A 68 -9.05 2.33 -18.20
CA VAL A 68 -7.79 1.59 -18.27
C VAL A 68 -7.67 0.68 -17.06
N SER A 69 -7.07 -0.50 -17.26
CA SER A 69 -6.62 -1.34 -16.14
C SER A 69 -5.75 -0.46 -15.24
N CYS A 70 -6.03 -0.46 -13.93
CA CYS A 70 -5.11 0.12 -12.98
C CYS A 70 -3.80 -0.64 -13.17
N LYS A 71 -2.79 -0.02 -13.80
CA LYS A 71 -1.44 -0.54 -13.74
C LYS A 71 -1.12 -0.58 -12.26
N GLU A 72 -1.04 -1.78 -11.69
CA GLU A 72 -0.81 -1.97 -10.26
C GLU A 72 0.26 -0.97 -9.85
N PRO A 73 -0.05 0.01 -8.97
CA PRO A 73 0.97 0.93 -8.52
C PRO A 73 2.00 0.03 -7.88
N ASN A 74 3.22 -0.06 -8.45
CA ASN A 74 4.25 -1.03 -8.08
C ASN A 74 4.24 -1.31 -6.59
N ASN A 75 3.47 -2.32 -6.19
CA ASN A 75 3.11 -2.49 -4.79
C ASN A 75 4.31 -3.17 -4.17
N CYS A 76 5.29 -2.36 -3.82
CA CYS A 76 6.48 -2.84 -3.15
C CYS A 76 6.19 -2.80 -1.65
N ASP A 77 5.84 -3.96 -1.13
CA ASP A 77 5.76 -4.23 0.30
C ASP A 77 7.14 -4.53 0.90
N PHE A 78 8.21 -4.54 0.08
CA PHE A 78 9.60 -4.79 0.46
C PHE A 78 9.88 -6.20 1.02
N GLU A 79 8.96 -7.14 0.79
CA GLU A 79 9.11 -8.52 1.22
C GLU A 79 10.12 -9.30 0.37
N GLY A 80 10.81 -10.27 0.99
CA GLY A 80 11.79 -11.12 0.31
C GLY A 80 13.12 -10.43 -0.01
N ASP A 81 13.53 -9.47 0.82
CA ASP A 81 14.80 -8.74 0.73
C ASP A 81 15.00 -8.02 -0.63
N THR A 82 13.93 -7.48 -1.22
CA THR A 82 13.97 -6.79 -2.51
C THR A 82 13.26 -5.45 -2.48
N PHE A 83 13.80 -4.48 -3.24
CA PHE A 83 13.16 -3.18 -3.48
C PHE A 83 12.12 -3.24 -4.61
N CYS A 84 11.69 -4.44 -5.02
CA CYS A 84 10.64 -4.68 -6.03
C CYS A 84 10.80 -3.87 -7.33
N GLY A 85 12.06 -3.69 -7.77
CA GLY A 85 12.39 -2.92 -8.97
C GLY A 85 12.61 -1.41 -8.76
N TRP A 86 12.50 -0.90 -7.53
CA TRP A 86 13.02 0.42 -7.19
C TRP A 86 14.55 0.39 -7.16
N GLU A 87 15.16 1.42 -7.70
CA GLU A 87 16.61 1.61 -7.72
C GLU A 87 17.03 2.34 -6.45
N ASN A 88 17.72 1.61 -5.58
CA ASN A 88 18.46 2.18 -4.47
C ASN A 88 19.75 2.76 -5.04
N VAL A 89 19.76 4.07 -5.25
CA VAL A 89 20.84 4.78 -5.93
C VAL A 89 22.13 4.53 -5.17
N LYS A 90 23.21 4.28 -5.92
CA LYS A 90 24.53 4.05 -5.33
C LYS A 90 25.46 5.19 -5.72
N HIS A 91 26.33 5.55 -4.78
CA HIS A 91 27.50 6.41 -4.97
C HIS A 91 27.25 7.90 -5.22
N THR A 92 26.04 8.32 -5.63
CA THR A 92 25.72 9.74 -5.80
C THR A 92 25.07 10.38 -4.57
N ASP A 93 24.39 9.56 -3.77
CA ASP A 93 23.88 9.91 -2.46
C ASP A 93 24.88 9.53 -1.35
N LYS A 94 24.60 9.97 -0.12
CA LYS A 94 25.56 9.86 0.99
C LYS A 94 25.49 8.50 1.69
N PHE A 95 24.36 7.82 1.53
CA PHE A 95 24.10 6.51 2.08
C PHE A 95 22.89 5.87 1.42
N ASP A 96 22.68 4.59 1.71
CA ASP A 96 21.69 3.79 1.02
C ASP A 96 20.48 3.50 1.91
N TRP A 97 19.34 3.25 1.26
CA TRP A 97 18.21 2.57 1.90
C TRP A 97 18.60 1.12 2.23
N GLU A 98 18.13 0.59 3.35
CA GLU A 98 18.33 -0.80 3.76
C GLU A 98 16.94 -1.45 3.94
N ILE A 99 16.81 -2.74 3.63
CA ILE A 99 15.61 -3.50 4.00
C ILE A 99 15.88 -4.13 5.36
N THR A 100 14.92 -4.01 6.27
CA THR A 100 14.98 -4.58 7.61
C THR A 100 13.60 -5.04 8.03
N SER A 101 13.55 -5.90 9.05
CA SER A 101 12.31 -6.35 9.69
C SER A 101 12.22 -5.81 11.13
N GLY A 102 11.25 -6.31 11.91
CA GLY A 102 11.10 -6.02 13.34
C GLY A 102 12.38 -6.30 14.15
N PRO A 103 12.41 -6.07 15.48
CA PRO A 103 13.64 -5.78 16.24
C PRO A 103 14.77 -6.78 15.97
N SER A 104 15.61 -6.45 14.98
CA SER A 104 16.86 -7.15 14.71
C SER A 104 17.83 -6.77 15.82
N SER A 105 18.74 -7.67 16.18
CA SER A 105 19.60 -7.53 17.37
C SER A 105 20.52 -6.29 17.38
N ASN A 106 20.51 -5.48 16.32
CA ASN A 106 21.25 -4.21 16.18
C ASN A 106 20.35 -2.94 16.09
N THR A 107 19.02 -3.05 16.02
CA THR A 107 18.10 -1.91 15.80
C THR A 107 17.40 -1.42 17.06
N LEU A 108 18.11 -1.42 18.19
CA LEU A 108 17.54 -1.09 19.51
C LEU A 108 16.88 0.30 19.62
N LEU A 109 16.94 1.20 18.62
CA LEU A 109 16.58 2.61 18.84
C LEU A 109 15.91 3.43 17.71
N SER A 110 15.60 2.92 16.51
CA SER A 110 15.12 3.85 15.45
C SER A 110 14.15 3.32 14.38
N GLY A 111 13.83 2.02 14.34
CA GLY A 111 12.87 1.44 13.39
C GLY A 111 11.54 1.01 14.06
N PRO A 112 10.44 0.87 13.29
CA PRO A 112 9.21 0.27 13.79
C PRO A 112 9.40 -1.19 14.21
N LEU A 113 8.64 -1.64 15.21
CA LEU A 113 8.73 -3.01 15.74
C LEU A 113 8.15 -4.07 14.80
N THR A 114 7.28 -3.67 13.87
CA THR A 114 6.58 -4.54 12.93
C THR A 114 6.41 -3.80 11.61
N ASP A 115 6.46 -4.54 10.50
CA ASP A 115 6.08 -4.01 9.19
C ASP A 115 4.59 -3.60 9.16
N HIS A 116 4.25 -2.64 8.31
CA HIS A 116 2.88 -2.12 8.15
C HIS A 116 1.99 -3.05 7.30
N THR A 117 2.54 -3.73 6.29
CA THR A 117 1.80 -4.59 5.37
C THR A 117 1.31 -5.87 6.07
N LEU A 118 2.21 -6.55 6.80
CA LEU A 118 1.90 -7.79 7.52
C LEU A 118 1.47 -7.55 8.97
N GLY A 119 1.89 -6.45 9.59
CA GLY A 119 1.63 -6.18 11.01
C GLY A 119 2.40 -7.10 11.95
N THR A 120 3.45 -7.76 11.46
CA THR A 120 4.29 -8.70 12.20
C THR A 120 5.75 -8.24 12.21
N ASP A 121 6.54 -8.81 13.11
CA ASP A 121 7.99 -8.62 13.18
C ASP A 121 8.76 -9.41 12.11
N ASP A 122 8.12 -10.42 11.51
CA ASP A 122 8.63 -11.17 10.35
C ASP A 122 8.55 -10.37 9.02
N GLY A 123 7.70 -9.35 8.95
CA GLY A 123 7.57 -8.52 7.75
C GLY A 123 8.72 -7.52 7.59
N SER A 124 8.97 -7.13 6.35
CA SER A 124 10.11 -6.31 5.94
C SER A 124 9.69 -4.93 5.45
N TYR A 125 10.55 -3.93 5.63
CA TYR A 125 10.31 -2.57 5.19
C TYR A 125 11.61 -1.85 4.81
N GLY A 126 11.50 -0.87 3.91
CA GLY A 126 12.59 0.04 3.59
C GLY A 126 12.89 1.02 4.74
N TYR A 127 14.17 1.16 5.09
CA TYR A 127 14.64 1.92 6.25
C TYR A 127 15.93 2.69 5.95
N ILE A 128 16.16 3.78 6.69
CA ILE A 128 17.40 4.56 6.67
C ILE A 128 18.03 4.63 8.06
N ASP A 129 19.31 4.26 8.17
CA ASP A 129 20.04 4.37 9.44
C ASP A 129 20.76 5.72 9.58
N THR A 130 20.22 6.57 10.45
CA THR A 130 20.77 7.89 10.79
C THR A 130 21.90 7.84 11.82
N ASN A 131 22.13 6.71 12.48
CA ASN A 131 23.11 6.57 13.57
C ASN A 131 24.55 6.31 13.05
N LYS A 132 24.73 5.89 11.79
CA LYS A 132 26.04 5.58 11.18
C LYS A 132 26.79 6.84 10.72
N GLN A 133 27.19 7.71 11.65
CA GLN A 133 27.98 8.95 11.40
C GLN A 133 27.38 9.89 10.33
N ARG A 134 26.06 9.87 10.15
CA ARG A 134 25.38 10.73 9.17
C ARG A 134 25.47 12.19 9.59
N LYS A 135 25.62 13.08 8.62
CA LYS A 135 25.66 14.52 8.83
C LYS A 135 24.30 15.14 8.49
N LEU A 136 24.05 16.32 9.05
CA LEU A 136 22.90 17.12 8.67
C LEU A 136 22.89 17.33 7.14
N ASN A 137 21.74 17.04 6.52
CA ASN A 137 21.51 17.10 5.07
C ASN A 137 22.15 15.99 4.23
N ASP A 138 22.70 14.93 4.84
CA ASP A 138 22.98 13.72 4.09
C ASP A 138 21.67 13.11 3.57
N THR A 139 21.71 12.56 2.36
CA THR A 139 20.53 12.00 1.68
C THR A 139 20.79 10.55 1.27
N ALA A 140 19.70 9.79 1.18
CA ALA A 140 19.60 8.49 0.52
C ALA A 140 18.44 8.56 -0.48
N VAL A 141 18.63 8.02 -1.68
CA VAL A 141 17.69 8.19 -2.79
C VAL A 141 17.20 6.82 -3.27
N LEU A 142 15.88 6.63 -3.23
CA LEU A 142 15.20 5.46 -3.79
C LEU A 142 14.35 5.92 -4.97
N ILE A 143 14.65 5.44 -6.16
CA ILE A 143 14.01 5.86 -7.40
C ILE A 143 13.07 4.75 -7.88
N SER A 144 11.80 5.09 -8.09
CA SER A 144 10.87 4.16 -8.72
C SER A 144 11.31 3.88 -10.16
N HIS A 145 10.97 2.71 -10.71
CA HIS A 145 11.13 2.52 -12.14
C HIS A 145 10.35 3.55 -12.98
N SER A 146 10.68 3.68 -14.26
CA SER A 146 9.94 4.56 -15.19
C SER A 146 8.45 4.21 -15.19
N MET A 147 7.61 5.14 -14.77
CA MET A 147 6.16 5.03 -14.85
C MET A 147 5.71 5.70 -16.15
N THR A 148 5.04 4.94 -17.01
CA THR A 148 4.39 5.48 -18.21
C THR A 148 3.07 6.13 -17.79
N ASP A 149 2.87 7.39 -18.16
CA ASP A 149 1.59 8.07 -18.00
C ASP A 149 0.48 7.22 -18.63
N THR A 150 -0.56 6.91 -17.85
CA THR A 150 -1.76 6.27 -18.36
C THR A 150 -2.56 7.36 -19.05
N GLY A 151 -2.16 7.70 -20.28
CA GLY A 151 -2.62 8.86 -21.02
C GLY A 151 -4.13 9.11 -20.91
N SER A 152 -4.50 10.36 -20.71
CA SER A 152 -5.86 10.85 -20.79
C SER A 152 -6.40 10.64 -22.21
N SER A 153 -7.16 9.56 -22.40
CA SER A 153 -8.08 9.48 -23.53
C SER A 153 -9.27 10.38 -23.23
N GLY A 154 -9.29 11.55 -23.87
CA GLY A 154 -10.43 12.47 -23.91
C GLY A 154 -11.58 11.99 -24.78
#